data_AF-A0A920MZB0-F1
#
_entry.id   AF-A0A920MZB0-F1
#
_cell.length_a   1.000
_cell.length_b   1.000
_cell.length_c   1.000
_cell.angle_alpha   90.00
_cell.angle_beta   90.00
_cell.angle_gamma   90.00
#
_symmetry.space_group_name_H-M   'P 1'
#
loop_
_entity.id
_entity.type
_entity.pdbx_description
1 polymer ?
#
loop_
_entity_poly.entity_id
_entity_poly.type
_entity_poly.pdbx_seq_one_letter_code
_entity_poly.pdbx_strand_id
1 'polypeptide(L)'
;MSGRIDVVLPDLESIDPRQNRPLLSGMVQGTGGEYLELSKAETLPESLPNLGTELLVDKGRPSPLWDRVWVLYLLVGLLCIEWITRKLLKLA
;
A
#
# COMPACT_ATOMS: atom_id res chain seq x y z
N MET A 1 -36.82 -25.88 -20.44
CA MET A 1 -37.65 -25.47 -19.29
C MET A 1 -36.85 -24.44 -18.51
N SER A 2 -37.27 -23.16 -18.51
CA SER A 2 -36.55 -22.10 -17.78
C SER A 2 -37.20 -21.96 -16.40
N GLY A 3 -36.47 -22.33 -15.33
CA GLY A 3 -36.92 -22.17 -13.96
C GLY A 3 -36.68 -20.73 -13.50
N ARG A 4 -37.72 -20.07 -12.96
CA ARG A 4 -37.57 -18.74 -12.37
C ARG A 4 -36.96 -18.89 -10.98
N ILE A 5 -35.81 -18.26 -10.75
CA ILE A 5 -35.13 -18.21 -9.46
C ILE A 5 -35.37 -16.79 -8.92
N ASP A 6 -36.23 -16.67 -7.93
CA ASP A 6 -36.45 -15.40 -7.22
C ASP A 6 -35.40 -15.28 -6.11
N VAL A 7 -34.50 -14.30 -6.23
CA VAL A 7 -33.49 -13.98 -5.21
C VAL A 7 -34.09 -12.91 -4.31
N VAL A 8 -34.51 -13.32 -3.11
CA VAL A 8 -35.00 -12.41 -2.07
C VAL A 8 -33.82 -12.03 -1.19
N LEU A 9 -33.65 -10.72 -0.92
CA LEU A 9 -32.64 -10.26 0.01
C LEU A 9 -33.00 -10.74 1.43
N PRO A 10 -32.04 -11.29 2.20
CA PRO A 10 -32.30 -11.69 3.57
C PRO A 10 -32.58 -10.45 4.43
N ASP A 11 -33.84 -10.26 4.84
CA ASP A 11 -34.27 -9.14 5.68
C ASP A 11 -34.12 -9.47 7.18
N LEU A 12 -32.98 -10.05 7.54
CA LEU A 12 -32.71 -10.52 8.91
C LEU A 12 -32.60 -9.35 9.90
N GLU A 13 -32.09 -8.20 9.47
CA GLU A 13 -31.88 -7.01 10.30
C GLU A 13 -33.19 -6.35 10.74
N SER A 14 -34.27 -6.45 9.93
CA SER A 14 -35.59 -5.96 10.34
C SER A 14 -36.35 -6.94 11.24
N ILE A 15 -36.06 -8.24 11.14
CA ILE A 15 -36.71 -9.31 11.91
C ILE A 15 -36.07 -9.45 13.30
N ASP A 16 -34.74 -9.43 13.39
CA ASP A 16 -34.00 -9.42 14.66
C ASP A 16 -32.76 -8.50 14.55
N PRO A 17 -32.79 -7.30 15.16
CA PRO A 17 -31.68 -6.36 15.10
C PRO A 17 -30.49 -6.76 15.99
N ARG A 18 -30.55 -7.91 16.68
CA ARG A 18 -29.47 -8.37 17.56
C ARG A 18 -28.34 -9.02 16.77
N GLN A 19 -27.14 -8.88 17.30
CA GLN A 19 -25.96 -9.53 16.74
C GLN A 19 -26.08 -11.06 16.86
N ASN A 20 -26.01 -11.77 15.73
CA ASN A 20 -26.02 -13.23 15.67
C ASN A 20 -24.64 -13.82 16.03
N ARG A 21 -24.35 -13.88 17.33
CA ARG A 21 -23.08 -14.41 17.88
C ARG A 21 -22.75 -15.84 17.41
N PRO A 22 -23.69 -16.79 17.35
CA PRO A 22 -23.42 -18.14 16.85
C PRO A 22 -22.94 -18.19 15.39
N LEU A 23 -23.53 -17.35 14.53
CA LEU A 23 -23.14 -17.28 13.12
C LEU A 23 -21.75 -16.66 12.96
N LEU A 24 -21.47 -15.59 13.71
CA LEU A 24 -20.17 -14.92 13.71
C LEU A 24 -19.05 -15.83 14.26
N SER A 25 -19.29 -16.55 15.34
CA SER A 25 -18.31 -17.51 15.87
C SER A 25 -18.11 -18.70 14.93
N GLY A 26 -19.16 -19.14 14.23
CA GLY A 26 -19.09 -20.16 13.20
C GLY A 26 -18.26 -19.74 11.99
N MET A 27 -18.37 -18.49 11.53
CA MET A 27 -17.58 -17.96 10.40
C MET A 27 -16.08 -17.95 10.66
N VAL A 28 -15.69 -17.85 11.92
CA VAL A 28 -14.27 -17.82 12.33
C VAL A 28 -13.69 -19.24 12.44
N GLN A 29 -14.53 -20.28 12.51
CA GLN A 29 -14.04 -21.66 12.52
C GLN A 29 -13.34 -21.99 11.20
N GLY A 30 -12.03 -22.27 11.27
CA GLY A 30 -11.20 -22.64 10.13
C GLY A 30 -10.47 -21.49 9.42
N THR A 31 -10.69 -20.22 9.81
CA THR A 31 -10.00 -19.06 9.22
C THR A 31 -8.74 -18.66 9.98
N GLY A 32 -8.45 -19.33 11.10
CA GLY A 32 -7.29 -19.05 11.96
C GLY A 32 -7.43 -17.76 12.78
N GLY A 33 -8.56 -17.07 12.70
CA GLY A 33 -8.89 -15.93 13.55
C GLY A 33 -9.65 -16.33 14.82
N GLU A 34 -10.02 -15.33 15.62
CA GLU A 34 -10.89 -15.49 16.80
C GLU A 34 -12.06 -14.50 16.75
N TYR A 35 -13.24 -14.93 17.19
CA TYR A 35 -14.38 -14.05 17.39
C TYR A 35 -14.27 -13.36 18.75
N LEU A 36 -14.13 -12.03 18.73
CA LEU A 36 -14.03 -11.23 19.94
C LEU A 36 -15.31 -10.45 20.20
N GLU A 37 -15.78 -10.49 21.45
CA GLU A 37 -16.91 -9.69 21.91
C GLU A 37 -16.51 -8.24 22.14
N LEU A 38 -17.46 -7.32 21.97
CA LEU A 38 -17.20 -5.88 22.11
C LEU A 38 -16.70 -5.51 23.52
N SER A 39 -17.11 -6.25 24.54
CA SER A 39 -16.63 -6.10 25.93
C SER A 39 -15.14 -6.44 26.11
N LYS A 40 -14.57 -7.20 25.18
CA LYS A 40 -13.16 -7.60 25.17
C LYS A 40 -12.35 -6.84 24.12
N ALA A 41 -12.93 -5.83 23.46
CA ALA A 41 -12.24 -5.05 22.43
C ALA A 41 -10.91 -4.44 22.92
N GLU A 42 -10.77 -4.19 24.21
CA GLU A 42 -9.53 -3.70 24.83
C GLU A 42 -8.36 -4.68 24.72
N THR A 43 -8.60 -5.99 24.53
CA THR A 43 -7.55 -7.02 24.38
C THR A 43 -7.11 -7.22 22.92
N LEU A 44 -7.72 -6.49 21.97
CA LEU A 44 -7.35 -6.53 20.55
C LEU A 44 -5.86 -6.24 20.32
N PRO A 45 -5.24 -5.20 20.92
CA PRO A 45 -3.84 -4.88 20.66
C PRO A 45 -2.87 -6.01 21.06
N GLU A 46 -3.23 -6.81 22.07
CA GLU A 46 -2.41 -7.93 22.54
C GLU A 46 -2.63 -9.21 21.73
N SER A 47 -3.85 -9.39 21.21
CA SER A 47 -4.25 -10.60 20.48
C SER A 47 -3.93 -10.54 18.99
N LEU A 48 -3.68 -9.33 18.46
CA LEU A 48 -3.26 -9.17 17.06
C LEU A 48 -1.77 -9.56 16.94
N PRO A 49 -1.44 -10.65 16.21
CA PRO A 49 -0.04 -10.93 15.90
C PRO A 49 0.51 -9.74 15.12
N ASN A 50 1.72 -9.29 15.49
CA ASN A 50 2.43 -8.26 14.74
C ASN A 50 2.87 -8.82 13.38
N LEU A 51 1.92 -8.88 12.45
CA LEU A 51 2.12 -9.17 11.03
C LEU A 51 2.56 -7.92 10.27
N GLY A 52 2.91 -6.85 11.00
CA GLY A 52 3.73 -5.75 10.51
C GLY A 52 5.09 -6.31 10.12
N THR A 53 5.12 -7.02 9.00
CA THR A 53 6.30 -7.02 8.15
C THR A 53 6.56 -5.54 7.93
N GLU A 54 7.72 -5.04 8.38
CA GLU A 54 8.24 -3.79 7.84
C GLU A 54 8.18 -4.00 6.33
N LEU A 55 7.13 -3.46 5.71
CA LEU A 55 7.13 -3.22 4.30
C LEU A 55 8.38 -2.39 4.17
N LEU A 56 9.47 -3.02 3.72
CA LEU A 56 10.61 -2.35 3.14
C LEU A 56 9.96 -1.63 1.96
N VAL A 57 9.36 -0.48 2.28
CA VAL A 57 8.71 0.43 1.36
C VAL A 57 9.85 0.77 0.45
N ASP A 58 9.79 0.07 -0.66
CA ASP A 58 10.31 0.45 -1.94
C ASP A 58 11.80 0.79 -1.91
N LYS A 59 12.59 -0.17 -2.42
CA LYS A 59 13.92 0.06 -3.00
C LYS A 59 14.07 1.53 -3.37
N GLY A 60 14.87 2.24 -2.56
CA GLY A 60 14.93 3.69 -2.51
C GLY A 60 14.76 4.31 -3.89
N ARG A 61 13.80 5.25 -3.98
CA ARG A 61 13.50 6.09 -5.14
C ARG A 61 14.78 6.27 -5.97
N PRO A 62 14.80 5.88 -7.27
CA PRO A 62 16.01 5.98 -8.06
C PRO A 62 16.48 7.43 -8.02
N SER A 63 17.56 7.71 -7.29
CA SER A 63 18.10 9.06 -7.19
C SER A 63 18.49 9.46 -8.62
N PRO A 64 17.80 10.45 -9.23
CA PRO A 64 18.08 10.79 -10.61
C PRO A 64 19.54 11.21 -10.73
N LEU A 65 20.21 10.85 -11.82
CA LEU A 65 21.64 11.17 -12.01
C LEU A 65 21.90 12.69 -11.88
N TRP A 66 20.91 13.51 -12.23
CA TRP A 66 20.89 14.97 -12.08
C TRP A 66 20.90 15.50 -10.65
N ASP A 67 20.57 14.66 -9.66
CA ASP A 67 20.63 15.00 -8.22
C ASP A 67 22.07 15.08 -7.70
N ARG A 68 23.03 14.55 -8.46
CA ARG A 68 24.44 14.53 -8.08
C ARG A 68 25.11 15.84 -8.52
N VAL A 69 25.53 16.65 -7.56
CA VAL A 69 26.23 17.94 -7.79
C VAL A 69 27.44 17.79 -8.73
N TRP A 70 28.14 16.65 -8.72
CA TRP A 70 29.23 16.39 -9.65
C TRP A 70 28.81 16.33 -11.13
N VAL A 71 27.60 15.84 -11.44
CA VAL A 71 27.07 15.81 -12.81
C VAL A 71 26.85 17.22 -13.34
N LEU A 72 26.44 18.15 -12.47
CA LEU A 72 26.33 19.57 -12.81
C LEU A 72 27.72 20.17 -13.14
N TYR A 73 28.73 19.92 -12.30
CA TYR A 73 30.09 20.37 -12.58
C TYR A 73 30.66 19.79 -13.87
N LEU A 74 30.38 18.51 -14.16
CA LEU A 74 30.80 17.87 -15.40
C LEU A 74 30.15 18.54 -16.62
N LEU A 75 28.85 18.81 -16.55
CA LEU A 75 28.11 19.45 -17.65
C LEU A 75 28.58 20.89 -17.89
N VAL A 76 28.72 21.68 -16.81
CA VAL A 76 29.26 23.05 -16.90
C VAL A 76 30.71 23.05 -17.36
N GLY A 77 31.53 22.11 -16.88
CA GLY A 77 32.91 21.94 -17.31
C GLY A 77 33.01 21.62 -18.80
N LEU A 78 32.18 20.70 -19.30
CA LEU A 78 32.14 20.34 -20.71
C LEU A 78 31.72 21.55 -21.58
N LEU A 79 30.75 22.33 -21.11
CA LEU A 79 30.31 23.55 -21.79
C LEU A 79 31.37 24.66 -21.78
N CYS A 80 32.08 24.84 -20.66
CA CYS A 80 33.21 25.77 -20.57
C CYS A 80 34.35 25.34 -21.48
N ILE A 81 34.68 24.05 -21.51
CA ILE A 81 35.70 23.50 -22.41
C ILE A 81 35.29 23.74 -23.85
N GLU A 82 34.04 23.43 -24.21
CA GLU A 82 33.53 23.68 -25.56
C GLU A 82 33.64 25.17 -25.94
N TRP A 83 33.27 26.08 -25.03
CA TRP A 83 33.40 27.51 -25.25
C TRP A 83 34.86 27.95 -25.40
N ILE A 84 35.77 27.44 -24.56
CA ILE A 84 37.21 27.72 -24.66
C ILE A 84 37.75 27.18 -25.99
N THR A 85 37.39 25.97 -26.38
CA THR A 85 37.78 25.36 -27.65
C THR A 85 37.27 26.20 -28.83
N ARG A 86 36.01 26.67 -28.81
CA ARG A 86 35.49 27.61 -29.82
C ARG A 86 36.28 28.92 -29.84
N LYS A 87 36.61 29.47 -28.66
CA LYS A 87 37.37 30.72 -28.51
C LYS A 87 38.81 30.60 -29.03
N LEU A 88 39.47 29.47 -28.77
CA LEU A 88 40.84 29.19 -29.20
C LEU A 88 40.93 28.89 -30.69
N LEU A 89 39.95 28.16 -31.23
CA LEU A 89 39.89 27.83 -32.66
C LEU A 89 39.41 28.99 -33.53
N LYS A 90 39.10 30.17 -32.96
CA LYS A 90 38.58 31.35 -33.69
C LYS A 90 37.44 30.99 -34.65
N LEU A 91 36.59 30.05 -34.25
CA LEU A 91 35.38 29.68 -35.00
C LEU A 91 34.23 30.66 -34.75
N ALA A 92 34.47 31.72 -33.98
CA ALA A 92 33.60 32.87 -33.74
C ALA A 92 34.42 34.15 -33.59
#